data_AF-A1RB47-F1
#
_entry.id   AF-A1RB47-F1
#
_cell.length_a   1.000
_cell.length_b   1.000
_cell.length_c   1.000
_cell.angle_alpha   90.00
_cell.angle_beta   90.00
_cell.angle_gamma   90.00
#
_symmetry.space_group_name_H-M   'P 1'
#
loop_
_entity.id
_entity.type
_entity.pdbx_description
1 polymer ?
#
loop_
_entity_poly.entity_id
_entity_poly.type
_entity_poly.pdbx_seq_one_letter_code
_entity_poly.pdbx_strand_id
1 'polypeptide(L)'
;MATAYGLDPFALPDRQTIAERMRQLYALRDVRTGSRIGSDSEIADVLAINNVVESWFLAMREVQRDADLAELQDVRDLFYSNAKDDLAFIHWLDRAAPVTPTMDAARRTLRDQLQQKMVNDAASPASSPRRTAAIIAEIRNQQRKLVTSLVSGSGADDPSVTYRQLLATLDSSLTRKRLVEAWSRIAREHAGDLQRALKTDRHQTKLPDLQLREVLAQFHEAALQDVEHLRAGVGPSADLYADVPYVLQQKIRGVRSSLFSVEEAFRIAQHIVAVTAGVSLTVEPAGSDVWFASLSTAAMPLARIRVEFAGTSRRFRQNYTQPVRNRVLLADGWIPASSAISCGVTRQAGEALKLSFQNLLSLLHELGHALQHAWPKTGAVNVAGLEGVPPEASETVSLFLEKGAFTVDIPALIGRPCMEEAIQTARTVNMMTQRMTAPSRAQSARLALAVATGDQETYGQLWHGASEGHPGAISDFVDNMIEIALDESFPGPWRYVLGGIESASAVSVRVGAAALMATDRTPLFDVPAYFAFYGATHRPADYSSK
;
A
#
# COMPACT_ATOMS: atom_id res chain seq x y z
N MET A 1 29.73 -14.56 2.19
CA MET A 1 28.61 -13.61 2.05
C MET A 1 28.27 -13.30 0.59
N ALA A 2 29.23 -12.85 -0.25
CA ALA A 2 29.00 -12.54 -1.66
C ALA A 2 28.23 -13.63 -2.46
N THR A 3 28.60 -14.91 -2.32
CA THR A 3 27.91 -16.02 -3.00
C THR A 3 26.47 -16.23 -2.52
N ALA A 4 26.15 -15.95 -1.25
CA ALA A 4 24.78 -16.07 -0.74
C ALA A 4 23.89 -14.92 -1.22
N TYR A 5 24.47 -13.73 -1.38
CA TYR A 5 23.80 -12.52 -1.83
C TYR A 5 23.67 -12.37 -3.34
N GLY A 6 24.56 -13.01 -4.11
CA GLY A 6 24.51 -13.00 -5.57
C GLY A 6 23.33 -13.77 -6.17
N LEU A 7 22.61 -14.55 -5.35
CA LEU A 7 21.40 -15.24 -5.79
C LEU A 7 20.23 -14.26 -5.82
N ASP A 8 19.55 -14.20 -6.97
CA ASP A 8 18.24 -13.58 -7.09
C ASP A 8 17.26 -14.37 -6.21
N PRO A 9 16.57 -13.74 -5.23
CA PRO A 9 15.64 -14.43 -4.36
C PRO A 9 14.49 -15.07 -5.15
N PHE A 10 14.19 -14.62 -6.36
CA PHE A 10 13.13 -15.19 -7.21
C PHE A 10 13.61 -16.30 -8.16
N ALA A 11 14.93 -16.53 -8.29
CA ALA A 11 15.47 -17.65 -9.06
C ALA A 11 15.39 -18.99 -8.30
N LEU A 12 15.01 -18.95 -7.01
CA LEU A 12 14.75 -20.05 -6.07
C LEU A 12 15.30 -21.42 -6.50
N PRO A 13 16.50 -21.82 -6.01
CA PRO A 13 17.05 -23.13 -6.31
C PRO A 13 16.17 -24.26 -5.73
N ASP A 14 16.56 -25.51 -5.98
CA ASP A 14 15.86 -26.64 -5.39
C ASP A 14 15.91 -26.59 -3.86
N ARG A 15 14.92 -27.24 -3.24
CA ARG A 15 14.68 -27.22 -1.80
C ARG A 15 15.90 -27.70 -0.99
N GLN A 16 16.62 -28.71 -1.48
CA GLN A 16 17.77 -29.27 -0.77
C GLN A 16 18.92 -28.26 -0.75
N THR A 17 19.16 -27.60 -1.88
CA THR A 17 20.14 -26.51 -1.98
C THR A 17 19.81 -25.35 -1.03
N ILE A 18 18.53 -24.94 -0.94
CA ILE A 18 18.09 -23.90 0.01
C ILE A 18 18.38 -24.35 1.45
N ALA A 19 17.94 -25.56 1.82
CA ALA A 19 18.11 -26.09 3.17
C ALA A 19 19.58 -26.19 3.59
N GLU A 20 20.44 -26.73 2.72
CA GLU A 20 21.88 -26.82 2.98
C GLU A 20 22.49 -25.44 3.18
N ARG A 21 22.14 -24.49 2.32
CA ARG A 21 22.68 -23.14 2.38
C ARG A 21 22.24 -22.39 3.62
N MET A 22 20.99 -22.53 4.04
CA MET A 22 20.49 -21.97 5.28
C MET A 22 21.23 -22.51 6.50
N ARG A 23 21.52 -23.82 6.55
CA ARG A 23 22.33 -24.40 7.63
C ARG A 23 23.76 -23.86 7.65
N GLN A 24 24.37 -23.64 6.48
CA GLN A 24 25.68 -22.98 6.38
C GLN A 24 25.63 -21.54 6.89
N LEU A 25 24.59 -20.77 6.54
CA LEU A 25 24.38 -19.42 7.03
C LEU A 25 24.13 -19.38 8.54
N TYR A 26 23.40 -20.36 9.06
CA TYR A 26 23.16 -20.53 10.49
C TYR A 26 24.47 -20.74 11.27
N ALA A 27 25.29 -21.68 10.80
CA ALA A 27 26.60 -21.95 11.39
C ALA A 27 27.52 -20.72 11.29
N LEU A 28 27.48 -19.99 10.18
CA LEU A 28 28.25 -18.75 10.04
C LEU A 28 27.77 -17.67 11.03
N ARG A 29 26.46 -17.52 11.22
CA ARG A 29 25.89 -16.60 12.21
C ARG A 29 26.41 -16.94 13.61
N ASP A 30 26.36 -18.21 13.99
CA ASP A 30 26.84 -18.69 15.29
C ASP A 30 28.33 -18.37 15.53
N VAL A 31 29.17 -18.59 14.52
CA VAL A 31 30.60 -18.21 14.56
C VAL A 31 30.79 -16.71 14.77
N ARG A 32 29.99 -15.86 14.09
CA ARG A 32 30.06 -14.40 14.22
C ARG A 32 29.58 -13.93 15.59
N THR A 33 28.50 -14.50 16.11
CA THR A 33 27.98 -14.17 17.44
C THR A 33 28.81 -14.77 18.59
N GLY A 34 29.68 -15.73 18.28
CA GLY A 34 30.66 -16.29 19.22
C GLY A 34 31.88 -15.38 19.45
N SER A 35 32.10 -14.33 18.65
CA SER A 35 33.21 -13.39 18.84
C SER A 35 33.01 -12.47 20.05
N ARG A 36 34.12 -12.04 20.69
CA ARG A 36 34.07 -11.39 22.02
C ARG A 36 33.49 -9.97 22.07
N ILE A 37 33.57 -9.19 20.99
CA ILE A 37 33.29 -7.73 21.03
C ILE A 37 32.34 -7.24 19.93
N GLY A 38 32.02 -8.03 18.90
CA GLY A 38 31.03 -7.65 17.87
C GLY A 38 31.33 -6.29 17.19
N SER A 39 32.20 -6.30 16.19
CA SER A 39 32.57 -5.14 15.36
C SER A 39 31.47 -4.76 14.35
N ASP A 40 31.58 -3.58 13.75
CA ASP A 40 30.71 -3.10 12.64
C ASP A 40 30.55 -4.14 11.53
N SER A 41 31.66 -4.78 11.12
CA SER A 41 31.65 -5.80 10.07
C SER A 41 30.88 -7.06 10.49
N GLU A 42 30.96 -7.45 11.77
CA GLU A 42 30.27 -8.64 12.27
C GLU A 42 28.77 -8.37 12.43
N ILE A 43 28.38 -7.18 12.89
CA ILE A 43 26.98 -6.74 12.93
C ILE A 43 26.42 -6.70 11.51
N ALA A 44 27.13 -6.09 10.57
CA ALA A 44 26.72 -6.05 9.16
C ALA A 44 26.55 -7.47 8.58
N ASP A 45 27.50 -8.38 8.82
CA ASP A 45 27.42 -9.78 8.38
C ASP A 45 26.19 -10.50 8.94
N VAL A 46 25.89 -10.34 10.24
CA VAL A 46 24.75 -11.02 10.88
C VAL A 46 23.42 -10.47 10.36
N LEU A 47 23.29 -9.15 10.25
CA LEU A 47 22.11 -8.51 9.64
C LEU A 47 21.90 -9.01 8.22
N ALA A 48 23.01 -9.19 7.50
CA ALA A 48 22.98 -9.64 6.13
C ALA A 48 22.56 -11.12 6.02
N ILE A 49 23.04 -11.98 6.91
CA ILE A 49 22.59 -13.38 7.00
C ILE A 49 21.07 -13.46 7.22
N ASN A 50 20.54 -12.71 8.20
CA ASN A 50 19.12 -12.71 8.50
C ASN A 50 18.27 -12.23 7.31
N ASN A 51 18.69 -11.16 6.64
CA ASN A 51 18.00 -10.62 5.46
C ASN A 51 17.98 -11.63 4.28
N VAL A 52 19.07 -12.37 4.03
CA VAL A 52 19.08 -13.43 3.00
C VAL A 52 18.10 -14.54 3.33
N VAL A 53 18.13 -15.04 4.57
CA VAL A 53 17.28 -16.14 5.02
C VAL A 53 15.81 -15.76 4.94
N GLU A 54 15.45 -14.58 5.43
CA GLU A 54 14.10 -14.05 5.35
C GLU A 54 13.63 -13.92 3.90
N SER A 55 14.50 -13.41 3.02
CA SER A 55 14.16 -13.19 1.62
C SER A 55 13.76 -14.45 0.86
N TRP A 56 14.32 -15.62 1.20
CA TRP A 56 13.91 -16.88 0.59
C TRP A 56 12.52 -17.31 1.03
N PHE A 57 12.16 -17.14 2.30
CA PHE A 57 10.81 -17.46 2.77
C PHE A 57 9.76 -16.55 2.16
N LEU A 58 10.05 -15.24 2.12
CA LEU A 58 9.18 -14.27 1.46
C LEU A 58 9.07 -14.61 -0.03
N ALA A 59 10.16 -14.82 -0.75
CA ALA A 59 10.13 -15.15 -2.17
C ALA A 59 9.38 -16.46 -2.46
N MET A 60 9.61 -17.54 -1.70
CA MET A 60 8.88 -18.81 -1.84
C MET A 60 7.38 -18.64 -1.66
N ARG A 61 6.97 -17.80 -0.69
CA ARG A 61 5.58 -17.45 -0.46
C ARG A 61 4.98 -16.71 -1.65
N GLU A 62 5.72 -15.78 -2.24
CA GLU A 62 5.27 -15.00 -3.40
C GLU A 62 5.21 -15.82 -4.69
N VAL A 63 6.03 -16.86 -4.85
CA VAL A 63 5.94 -17.80 -5.99
C VAL A 63 5.04 -19.01 -5.72
N GLN A 64 4.30 -19.03 -4.61
CA GLN A 64 3.35 -20.07 -4.23
C GLN A 64 3.95 -21.48 -4.04
N ARG A 65 5.17 -21.56 -3.50
CA ARG A 65 5.82 -22.83 -3.13
C ARG A 65 5.48 -23.23 -1.69
N ASP A 66 4.19 -23.27 -1.36
CA ASP A 66 3.70 -23.52 0.02
C ASP A 66 4.11 -24.91 0.56
N ALA A 67 4.19 -25.92 -0.31
CA ALA A 67 4.70 -27.25 0.05
C ALA A 67 6.17 -27.20 0.46
N ASP A 68 7.02 -26.49 -0.31
CA ASP A 68 8.42 -26.32 0.04
C ASP A 68 8.60 -25.49 1.33
N LEU A 69 7.74 -24.50 1.57
CA LEU A 69 7.73 -23.75 2.83
C LEU A 69 7.49 -24.66 4.02
N ALA A 70 6.49 -25.55 3.94
CA ALA A 70 6.16 -26.48 5.01
C ALA A 70 7.32 -27.45 5.31
N GLU A 71 8.03 -27.92 4.28
CA GLU A 71 9.15 -28.85 4.44
C GLU A 71 10.45 -28.17 4.87
N LEU A 72 10.59 -26.86 4.65
CA LEU A 72 11.71 -26.05 5.15
C LEU A 72 11.46 -25.49 6.56
N GLN A 73 10.33 -25.80 7.18
CA GLN A 73 9.95 -25.26 8.49
C GLN A 73 10.99 -25.59 9.57
N ASP A 74 11.53 -26.81 9.62
CA ASP A 74 12.59 -27.18 10.58
C ASP A 74 13.83 -26.28 10.46
N VAL A 75 14.18 -25.89 9.22
CA VAL A 75 15.34 -25.02 8.97
C VAL A 75 15.00 -23.56 9.26
N ARG A 76 13.76 -23.14 9.02
CA ARG A 76 13.22 -21.84 9.45
C ARG A 76 13.28 -21.70 10.96
N ASP A 77 12.90 -22.74 11.69
CA ASP A 77 12.80 -22.74 13.14
C ASP A 77 14.16 -22.56 13.81
N LEU A 78 15.27 -22.96 13.16
CA LEU A 78 16.63 -22.63 13.61
C LEU A 78 16.82 -21.11 13.76
N PHE A 79 16.29 -20.31 12.84
CA PHE A 79 16.45 -18.86 12.85
C PHE A 79 15.40 -18.12 13.66
N TYR A 80 14.14 -18.59 13.66
CA TYR A 80 13.00 -17.83 14.13
C TYR A 80 12.26 -18.43 15.32
N SER A 81 12.50 -19.69 15.69
CA SER A 81 11.71 -20.39 16.71
C SER A 81 12.59 -21.00 17.79
N ASN A 82 13.63 -20.27 18.22
CA ASN A 82 14.61 -20.75 19.18
C ASN A 82 14.93 -19.67 20.24
N ALA A 83 14.15 -19.68 21.34
CA ALA A 83 14.27 -18.70 22.41
C ALA A 83 15.65 -18.68 23.09
N LYS A 84 16.36 -19.83 23.11
CA LYS A 84 17.71 -19.91 23.67
C LYS A 84 18.71 -19.14 22.83
N ASP A 85 18.62 -19.30 21.51
CA ASP A 85 19.53 -18.64 20.58
C ASP A 85 19.16 -17.16 20.40
N ASP A 86 17.88 -16.79 20.47
CA ASP A 86 17.44 -15.40 20.56
C ASP A 86 18.03 -14.69 21.79
N LEU A 87 18.00 -15.33 22.96
CA LEU A 87 18.59 -14.78 24.19
C LEU A 87 20.12 -14.66 24.10
N ALA A 88 20.80 -15.69 23.57
CA ALA A 88 22.24 -15.63 23.32
C ALA A 88 22.60 -14.49 22.37
N PHE A 89 21.77 -14.26 21.36
CA PHE A 89 21.95 -13.20 20.38
C PHE A 89 21.75 -11.80 21.00
N ILE A 90 20.72 -11.61 21.83
CA ILE A 90 20.52 -10.38 22.62
C ILE A 90 21.76 -10.09 23.49
N HIS A 91 22.30 -11.10 24.18
CA HIS A 91 23.51 -10.93 25.00
C HIS A 91 24.76 -10.60 24.19
N TRP A 92 24.86 -11.09 22.95
CA TRP A 92 25.92 -10.67 22.05
C TRP A 92 25.74 -9.21 21.62
N LEU A 93 24.53 -8.80 21.25
CA LEU A 93 24.22 -7.40 20.90
C LEU A 93 24.48 -6.43 22.07
N ASP A 94 24.27 -6.86 23.31
CA ASP A 94 24.58 -6.06 24.51
C ASP A 94 26.08 -5.81 24.69
N ARG A 95 26.92 -6.78 24.29
CA ARG A 95 28.39 -6.69 24.39
C ARG A 95 29.03 -6.07 23.15
N ALA A 96 28.30 -6.01 22.05
CA ALA A 96 28.80 -5.49 20.79
C ALA A 96 29.12 -3.99 20.90
N ALA A 97 30.30 -3.59 20.42
CA ALA A 97 30.81 -2.22 20.52
C ALA A 97 31.11 -1.63 19.14
N PRO A 98 30.07 -1.32 18.34
CA PRO A 98 30.24 -0.71 17.03
C PRO A 98 30.90 0.68 17.13
N VAL A 99 31.73 1.01 16.13
CA VAL A 99 32.46 2.29 16.04
C VAL A 99 31.59 3.34 15.35
N THR A 100 30.75 2.94 14.39
CA THR A 100 29.90 3.89 13.66
C THR A 100 28.54 4.10 14.34
N PRO A 101 28.03 5.36 14.39
CA PRO A 101 26.69 5.64 14.91
C PRO A 101 25.57 4.83 14.24
N THR A 102 25.76 4.57 12.94
CA THR A 102 24.89 3.73 12.11
C THR A 102 24.80 2.29 12.60
N MET A 103 25.93 1.66 12.89
CA MET A 103 25.95 0.29 13.40
C MET A 103 25.46 0.20 14.84
N ASP A 104 25.70 1.22 15.66
CA ASP A 104 25.09 1.27 17.00
C ASP A 104 23.56 1.43 16.95
N ALA A 105 23.04 2.24 16.02
CA ALA A 105 21.59 2.33 15.81
C ALA A 105 21.00 0.99 15.36
N ALA A 106 21.60 0.34 14.35
CA ALA A 106 21.13 -0.96 13.86
C ALA A 106 21.18 -2.05 14.94
N ARG A 107 22.25 -2.08 15.75
CA ARG A 107 22.40 -2.98 16.91
C ARG A 107 21.25 -2.81 17.91
N ARG A 108 20.93 -1.56 18.28
CA ARG A 108 19.83 -1.25 19.20
C ARG A 108 18.48 -1.67 18.63
N THR A 109 18.18 -1.32 17.38
CA THR A 109 16.93 -1.72 16.72
C THR A 109 16.74 -3.23 16.70
N LEU A 110 17.78 -4.00 16.32
CA LEU A 110 17.69 -5.46 16.27
C LEU A 110 17.46 -6.07 17.66
N ARG A 111 18.14 -5.53 18.68
CA ARG A 111 17.95 -5.95 20.07
C ARG A 111 16.51 -5.72 20.51
N ASP A 112 15.97 -4.53 20.27
CA ASP A 112 14.62 -4.16 20.67
C ASP A 112 13.58 -5.04 19.96
N GLN A 113 13.79 -5.34 18.67
CA GLN A 113 12.94 -6.27 17.90
C GLN A 113 12.94 -7.68 18.48
N LEU A 114 14.11 -8.23 18.85
CA LEU A 114 14.21 -9.56 19.44
C LEU A 114 13.58 -9.62 20.84
N GLN A 115 13.78 -8.58 21.66
CA GLN A 115 13.14 -8.48 22.97
C GLN A 115 11.61 -8.43 22.84
N GLN A 116 11.09 -7.63 21.91
CA GLN A 116 9.66 -7.55 21.66
C GLN A 116 9.09 -8.88 21.17
N LYS A 117 9.80 -9.57 20.27
CA LYS A 117 9.43 -10.90 19.81
C LYS A 117 9.28 -11.88 20.98
N MET A 118 10.28 -11.94 21.87
CA MET A 118 10.23 -12.83 23.04
C MET A 118 9.04 -12.53 23.96
N VAL A 119 8.67 -11.25 24.13
CA VAL A 119 7.48 -10.86 24.88
C VAL A 119 6.19 -11.33 24.18
N ASN A 120 6.10 -11.15 22.87
CA ASN A 120 4.93 -11.53 22.08
C ASN A 120 4.72 -13.06 22.04
N ASP A 121 5.80 -13.82 21.91
CA ASP A 121 5.78 -15.28 21.90
C ASP A 121 5.33 -15.83 23.27
N ALA A 122 5.71 -15.18 24.37
CA ALA A 122 5.26 -15.53 25.72
C ALA A 122 3.80 -15.17 26.00
N ALA A 123 3.22 -14.22 25.26
CA ALA A 123 1.90 -13.65 25.51
C ALA A 123 0.75 -14.28 24.69
N SER A 124 1.03 -15.17 23.72
CA SER A 124 0.02 -15.59 22.73
C SER A 124 -0.70 -16.91 23.08
N PRO A 125 -2.01 -16.89 23.43
CA PRO A 125 -2.92 -17.99 23.11
C PRO A 125 -3.36 -17.91 21.63
N ALA A 126 -3.56 -19.08 21.01
CA ALA A 126 -3.93 -19.24 19.60
C ALA A 126 -5.08 -18.31 19.15
N SER A 127 -4.87 -17.57 18.06
CA SER A 127 -5.79 -16.57 17.54
C SER A 127 -7.08 -17.20 16.98
N SER A 128 -8.16 -17.13 17.75
CA SER A 128 -9.53 -17.24 17.25
C SER A 128 -9.83 -16.07 16.29
N PRO A 129 -10.71 -16.22 15.26
CA PRO A 129 -11.17 -15.08 14.49
C PRO A 129 -11.70 -14.00 15.44
N ARG A 130 -11.02 -12.86 15.48
CA ARG A 130 -11.39 -11.75 16.35
C ARG A 130 -12.85 -11.38 16.06
N ARG A 131 -13.61 -11.10 17.12
CA ARG A 131 -15.05 -10.78 17.07
C ARG A 131 -15.41 -9.77 15.96
N THR A 132 -14.54 -8.82 15.68
CA THR A 132 -14.66 -7.83 14.60
C THR A 132 -14.78 -8.45 13.21
N ALA A 133 -13.96 -9.44 12.88
CA ALA A 133 -13.98 -10.12 11.57
C ALA A 133 -15.29 -10.88 11.35
N ALA A 134 -15.86 -11.47 12.41
CA ALA A 134 -17.16 -12.14 12.34
C ALA A 134 -18.31 -11.16 12.07
N ILE A 135 -18.31 -10.00 12.72
CA ILE A 135 -19.32 -8.95 12.49
C ILE A 135 -19.23 -8.42 11.05
N ILE A 136 -18.01 -8.14 10.57
CA ILE A 136 -17.77 -7.72 9.18
C ILE A 136 -18.29 -8.75 8.17
N ALA A 137 -18.04 -10.03 8.42
CA ALA A 137 -18.51 -11.11 7.54
C ALA A 137 -20.04 -11.16 7.49
N GLU A 138 -20.73 -10.95 8.61
CA GLU A 138 -22.18 -10.91 8.67
C GLU A 138 -22.76 -9.71 7.92
N ILE A 139 -22.19 -8.52 8.09
CA ILE A 139 -22.58 -7.32 7.33
C ILE A 139 -22.46 -7.57 5.82
N ARG A 140 -21.30 -8.07 5.37
CA ARG A 140 -21.07 -8.39 3.95
C ARG A 140 -22.04 -9.44 3.43
N ASN A 141 -22.43 -10.41 4.25
CA ASN A 141 -23.40 -11.43 3.89
C ASN A 141 -24.80 -10.83 3.70
N GLN A 142 -25.23 -9.93 4.57
CA GLN A 142 -26.51 -9.22 4.45
C GLN A 142 -26.53 -8.29 3.24
N GLN A 143 -25.44 -7.54 3.01
CA GLN A 143 -25.26 -6.71 1.80
C GLN A 143 -25.34 -7.56 0.53
N ARG A 144 -24.70 -8.74 0.51
CA ARG A 144 -24.80 -9.69 -0.60
C ARG A 144 -26.24 -10.16 -0.82
N LYS A 145 -26.96 -10.53 0.23
CA LYS A 145 -28.38 -10.90 0.13
C LYS A 145 -29.22 -9.77 -0.46
N LEU A 146 -28.99 -8.51 -0.05
CA LEU A 146 -29.68 -7.34 -0.58
C LEU A 146 -29.46 -7.21 -2.09
N VAL A 147 -28.21 -7.16 -2.57
CA VAL A 147 -27.96 -6.96 -4.01
C VAL A 147 -28.38 -8.17 -4.84
N THR A 148 -28.15 -9.41 -4.39
CA THR A 148 -28.58 -10.62 -5.11
C THR A 148 -30.09 -10.71 -5.24
N SER A 149 -30.86 -10.13 -4.31
CA SER A 149 -32.33 -10.06 -4.46
C SER A 149 -32.80 -9.09 -5.54
N LEU A 150 -31.92 -8.18 -5.99
CA LEU A 150 -32.23 -7.13 -6.96
C LEU A 150 -31.68 -7.40 -8.37
N VAL A 151 -30.77 -8.38 -8.53
CA VAL A 151 -30.19 -8.76 -9.83
C VAL A 151 -30.42 -10.25 -10.12
N SER A 152 -30.91 -10.56 -11.32
CA SER A 152 -30.97 -11.93 -11.82
C SER A 152 -29.62 -12.33 -12.45
N GLY A 153 -28.81 -13.13 -11.75
CA GLY A 153 -27.54 -13.65 -12.28
C GLY A 153 -26.51 -13.97 -11.18
N SER A 154 -25.45 -14.70 -11.54
CA SER A 154 -24.30 -14.93 -10.67
C SER A 154 -23.57 -13.60 -10.43
N GLY A 155 -23.90 -12.94 -9.33
CA GLY A 155 -23.31 -11.66 -8.94
C GLY A 155 -21.80 -11.73 -8.75
N ALA A 156 -21.13 -10.59 -8.92
CA ALA A 156 -19.72 -10.46 -8.58
C ALA A 156 -19.46 -10.95 -7.13
N ASP A 157 -18.28 -11.52 -6.87
CA ASP A 157 -17.91 -12.04 -5.54
C ASP A 157 -18.01 -10.97 -4.43
N ASP A 158 -17.87 -9.69 -4.82
CA ASP A 158 -17.95 -8.52 -3.95
C ASP A 158 -19.31 -7.79 -4.08
N PRO A 159 -20.13 -7.74 -3.02
CA PRO A 159 -21.42 -7.07 -3.05
C PRO A 159 -21.30 -5.55 -3.29
N SER A 160 -20.21 -4.90 -2.88
CA SER A 160 -20.03 -3.44 -3.03
C SER A 160 -19.83 -3.02 -4.50
N VAL A 161 -19.25 -3.89 -5.32
CA VAL A 161 -19.16 -3.69 -6.78
C VAL A 161 -20.54 -3.75 -7.42
N THR A 162 -21.33 -4.77 -7.07
CA THR A 162 -22.69 -4.97 -7.60
C THR A 162 -23.60 -3.81 -7.19
N TYR A 163 -23.52 -3.35 -5.94
CA TYR A 163 -24.25 -2.18 -5.46
C TYR A 163 -23.96 -0.91 -6.28
N ARG A 164 -22.68 -0.60 -6.53
CA ARG A 164 -22.28 0.56 -7.34
C ARG A 164 -22.72 0.45 -8.80
N GLN A 165 -22.73 -0.75 -9.36
CA GLN A 165 -23.27 -1.00 -10.70
C GLN A 165 -24.78 -0.78 -10.74
N LEU A 166 -25.53 -1.27 -9.74
CA LEU A 166 -26.97 -1.04 -9.63
C LEU A 166 -27.27 0.47 -9.57
N LEU A 167 -26.60 1.22 -8.69
CA LEU A 167 -26.76 2.68 -8.62
C LEU A 167 -26.51 3.38 -9.96
N ALA A 168 -25.56 2.88 -10.76
CA ALA A 168 -25.27 3.41 -12.09
C ALA A 168 -26.40 3.23 -13.10
N THR A 169 -27.15 2.13 -12.96
CA THR A 169 -28.13 1.67 -13.97
C THR A 169 -29.56 2.03 -13.63
N LEU A 170 -29.85 2.38 -12.38
CA LEU A 170 -31.19 2.75 -11.94
C LEU A 170 -31.50 4.20 -12.34
N ASP A 171 -32.36 4.41 -13.32
CA ASP A 171 -32.71 5.76 -13.81
C ASP A 171 -33.53 6.59 -12.79
N SER A 172 -34.31 5.92 -11.93
CA SER A 172 -35.15 6.57 -10.91
C SER A 172 -34.34 7.02 -9.69
N SER A 173 -34.28 8.35 -9.46
CA SER A 173 -33.66 8.95 -8.27
C SER A 173 -34.26 8.39 -6.96
N LEU A 174 -35.59 8.25 -6.89
CA LEU A 174 -36.25 7.68 -5.71
C LEU A 174 -35.81 6.24 -5.43
N THR A 175 -35.63 5.44 -6.48
CA THR A 175 -35.16 4.05 -6.33
C THR A 175 -33.71 4.00 -5.88
N ARG A 176 -32.84 4.86 -6.43
CA ARG A 176 -31.45 4.99 -5.98
C ARG A 176 -31.37 5.36 -4.50
N LYS A 177 -32.14 6.36 -4.05
CA LYS A 177 -32.21 6.76 -2.63
C LYS A 177 -32.63 5.62 -1.70
N ARG A 178 -33.66 4.86 -2.10
CA ARG A 178 -34.11 3.69 -1.33
C ARG A 178 -33.04 2.60 -1.25
N LEU A 179 -32.28 2.38 -2.33
CA LEU A 179 -31.18 1.42 -2.34
C LEU A 179 -30.04 1.87 -1.42
N VAL A 180 -29.63 3.14 -1.49
CA VAL A 180 -28.62 3.73 -0.58
C VAL A 180 -29.01 3.56 0.88
N GLU A 181 -30.27 3.86 1.21
CA GLU A 181 -30.78 3.76 2.57
C GLU A 181 -30.86 2.31 3.06
N ALA A 182 -31.35 1.39 2.23
CA ALA A 182 -31.41 -0.03 2.57
C ALA A 182 -30.02 -0.63 2.81
N TRP A 183 -29.05 -0.24 1.98
CA TRP A 183 -27.66 -0.65 2.06
C TRP A 183 -26.98 -0.09 3.31
N SER A 184 -27.16 1.21 3.60
CA SER A 184 -26.59 1.88 4.79
C SER A 184 -27.21 1.39 6.10
N ARG A 185 -28.49 1.02 6.11
CA ARG A 185 -29.17 0.50 7.30
C ARG A 185 -28.53 -0.78 7.84
N ILE A 186 -28.10 -1.68 6.95
CA ILE A 186 -27.39 -2.92 7.34
C ILE A 186 -26.19 -2.55 8.22
N ALA A 187 -25.39 -1.58 7.79
CA ALA A 187 -24.23 -1.10 8.54
C ALA A 187 -24.59 -0.56 9.93
N ARG A 188 -25.66 0.26 10.01
CA ARG A 188 -26.10 0.92 11.24
C ARG A 188 -26.59 -0.08 12.30
N GLU A 189 -27.26 -1.14 11.89
CA GLU A 189 -27.74 -2.20 12.80
C GLU A 189 -26.59 -2.88 13.55
N HIS A 190 -25.40 -2.96 12.94
CA HIS A 190 -24.20 -3.57 13.54
C HIS A 190 -23.23 -2.55 14.16
N ALA A 191 -23.53 -1.25 14.11
CA ALA A 191 -22.62 -0.20 14.57
C ALA A 191 -22.28 -0.35 16.06
N GLY A 192 -23.25 -0.55 16.94
CA GLY A 192 -22.97 -0.72 18.38
C GLY A 192 -22.07 -1.92 18.71
N ASP A 193 -22.11 -2.97 17.89
CA ASP A 193 -21.25 -4.15 18.05
C ASP A 193 -19.84 -3.91 17.56
N LEU A 194 -19.69 -3.25 16.40
CA LEU A 194 -18.38 -2.84 15.87
C LEU A 194 -17.69 -1.86 16.82
N GLN A 195 -18.42 -0.88 17.37
CA GLN A 195 -17.87 0.13 18.28
C GLN A 195 -17.23 -0.51 19.52
N ARG A 196 -17.85 -1.57 20.03
CA ARG A 196 -17.37 -2.32 21.20
C ARG A 196 -16.20 -3.23 20.85
N ALA A 197 -16.19 -3.79 19.65
CA ALA A 197 -15.15 -4.72 19.20
C ALA A 197 -13.81 -4.04 18.85
N LEU A 198 -13.84 -2.77 18.42
CA LEU A 198 -12.64 -2.03 17.99
C LEU A 198 -11.86 -1.34 19.11
N LYS A 199 -12.23 -1.56 20.37
CA LYS A 199 -11.48 -1.05 21.52
C LYS A 199 -10.31 -1.96 21.86
N THR A 200 -9.25 -1.97 21.05
CA THR A 200 -7.89 -2.38 21.49
C THR A 200 -6.88 -2.14 20.38
N ASP A 201 -6.10 -1.06 20.50
CA ASP A 201 -4.63 -1.01 20.33
C ASP A 201 -4.18 0.45 20.14
N ARG A 202 -3.03 0.79 20.73
CA ARG A 202 -2.43 2.14 20.69
C ARG A 202 -1.25 2.14 19.73
N HIS A 203 -1.17 3.13 18.85
CA HIS A 203 -0.01 3.35 17.98
C HIS A 203 0.75 4.61 18.41
N GLN A 204 2.09 4.57 18.33
CA GLN A 204 2.93 5.75 18.56
C GLN A 204 3.24 6.43 17.22
N THR A 205 2.83 7.68 17.06
CA THR A 205 3.09 8.55 15.90
C THR A 205 4.37 9.37 16.10
N LYS A 206 5.03 9.82 15.02
CA LYS A 206 6.20 10.73 15.11
C LYS A 206 5.79 12.20 15.03
N LEU A 207 4.69 12.51 14.33
CA LEU A 207 4.10 13.85 14.38
C LEU A 207 3.48 14.11 15.76
N PRO A 208 3.55 15.35 16.28
CA PRO A 208 2.73 15.71 17.42
C PRO A 208 1.25 15.48 17.07
N ASP A 209 0.55 14.73 17.92
CA ASP A 209 -0.86 14.34 17.68
C ASP A 209 -1.75 15.54 17.32
N LEU A 210 -1.46 16.73 17.86
CA LEU A 210 -2.18 17.95 17.57
C LEU A 210 -2.09 18.37 16.09
N GLN A 211 -0.89 18.38 15.51
CA GLN A 211 -0.69 18.78 14.11
C GLN A 211 -1.40 17.81 13.16
N LEU A 212 -1.32 16.51 13.45
CA LEU A 212 -1.99 15.49 12.65
C LEU A 212 -3.53 15.63 12.70
N ARG A 213 -4.08 15.89 13.90
CA ARG A 213 -5.52 16.14 14.08
C ARG A 213 -5.99 17.38 13.30
N GLU A 214 -5.22 18.46 13.34
CA GLU A 214 -5.53 19.71 12.63
C GLU A 214 -5.55 19.50 11.11
N VAL A 215 -4.52 18.87 10.53
CA VAL A 215 -4.44 18.60 9.09
C VAL A 215 -5.61 17.72 8.63
N LEU A 216 -5.92 16.65 9.37
CA LEU A 216 -7.05 15.77 9.02
C LEU A 216 -8.41 16.47 9.17
N ALA A 217 -8.56 17.37 10.14
CA ALA A 217 -9.78 18.17 10.31
C ALA A 217 -9.96 19.15 9.14
N GLN A 218 -8.91 19.88 8.77
CA GLN A 218 -8.92 20.79 7.61
C GLN A 218 -9.23 20.03 6.32
N PHE A 219 -8.61 18.87 6.12
CA PHE A 219 -8.87 18.03 4.96
C PHE A 219 -10.34 17.55 4.92
N HIS A 220 -10.89 17.14 6.06
CA HIS A 220 -12.30 16.72 6.12
C HIS A 220 -13.27 17.86 5.77
N GLU A 221 -13.05 19.05 6.31
CA GLU A 221 -13.87 20.23 6.01
C GLU A 221 -13.79 20.61 4.53
N ALA A 222 -12.57 20.70 3.99
CA ALA A 222 -12.36 20.99 2.57
C ALA A 222 -12.98 19.92 1.66
N ALA A 223 -12.94 18.64 2.06
CA ALA A 223 -13.56 17.56 1.32
C ALA A 223 -15.09 17.69 1.27
N LEU A 224 -15.73 18.04 2.40
CA LEU A 224 -17.17 18.27 2.45
C LEU A 224 -17.58 19.45 1.56
N GLN A 225 -16.81 20.54 1.60
CA GLN A 225 -17.04 21.69 0.73
C GLN A 225 -16.87 21.31 -0.75
N ASP A 226 -15.79 20.62 -1.12
CA ASP A 226 -15.52 20.24 -2.51
C ASP A 226 -16.62 19.35 -3.11
N VAL A 227 -17.13 18.41 -2.31
CA VAL A 227 -18.22 17.54 -2.74
C VAL A 227 -19.55 18.31 -2.86
N GLU A 228 -19.79 19.30 -1.99
CA GLU A 228 -20.94 20.20 -2.14
C GLU A 228 -20.87 21.02 -3.44
N HIS A 229 -19.68 21.46 -3.86
CA HIS A 229 -19.48 22.08 -5.17
C HIS A 229 -19.79 21.11 -6.33
N LEU A 230 -19.40 19.83 -6.20
CA LEU A 230 -19.76 18.80 -7.19
C LEU A 230 -21.28 18.61 -7.26
N ARG A 231 -21.96 18.57 -6.10
CA ARG A 231 -23.43 18.46 -6.00
C ARG A 231 -24.13 19.63 -6.69
N ALA A 232 -23.67 20.85 -6.42
CA ALA A 232 -24.21 22.06 -7.03
C ALA A 232 -24.11 22.03 -8.57
N GLY A 233 -23.05 21.43 -9.12
CA GLY A 233 -22.89 21.24 -10.57
C GLY A 233 -23.83 20.20 -11.20
N VAL A 234 -24.44 19.32 -10.40
CA VAL A 234 -25.52 18.40 -10.83
C VAL A 234 -26.89 19.04 -10.63
N GLY A 235 -27.07 19.75 -9.52
CA GLY A 235 -28.25 20.53 -9.19
C GLY A 235 -28.41 20.70 -7.67
N PRO A 236 -28.94 21.83 -7.20
CA PRO A 236 -29.00 22.14 -5.75
C PRO A 236 -29.94 21.21 -4.95
N SER A 237 -30.82 20.45 -5.63
CA SER A 237 -31.69 19.43 -5.03
C SER A 237 -31.18 18.00 -5.26
N ALA A 238 -30.04 17.84 -5.92
CA ALA A 238 -29.46 16.53 -6.18
C ALA A 238 -29.02 15.89 -4.86
N ASP A 239 -29.33 14.61 -4.73
CA ASP A 239 -28.83 13.79 -3.65
C ASP A 239 -27.38 13.41 -3.90
N LEU A 240 -26.54 13.65 -2.90
CA LEU A 240 -25.11 13.48 -3.03
C LEU A 240 -24.69 12.03 -3.24
N TYR A 241 -25.47 11.09 -2.74
CA TYR A 241 -25.13 9.66 -2.69
C TYR A 241 -25.85 8.86 -3.77
N ALA A 242 -27.01 9.36 -4.21
CA ALA A 242 -27.82 8.72 -5.23
C ALA A 242 -27.67 9.39 -6.61
N ASP A 243 -27.72 10.71 -6.69
CA ASP A 243 -27.83 11.43 -7.96
C ASP A 243 -26.47 11.82 -8.53
N VAL A 244 -25.54 12.27 -7.67
CA VAL A 244 -24.19 12.65 -8.13
C VAL A 244 -23.43 11.45 -8.72
N PRO A 245 -23.33 10.27 -8.06
CA PRO A 245 -22.63 9.12 -8.63
C PRO A 245 -23.27 8.63 -9.93
N TYR A 246 -24.60 8.66 -10.01
CA TYR A 246 -25.34 8.32 -11.22
C TYR A 246 -24.98 9.25 -12.39
N VAL A 247 -25.05 10.57 -12.19
CA VAL A 247 -24.72 11.54 -13.25
C VAL A 247 -23.26 11.42 -13.69
N LEU A 248 -22.35 11.19 -12.74
CA LEU A 248 -20.94 10.95 -13.04
C LEU A 248 -20.75 9.66 -13.87
N GLN A 249 -21.45 8.58 -13.53
CA GLN A 249 -21.39 7.33 -14.28
C GLN A 249 -22.01 7.43 -15.67
N GLN A 250 -23.10 8.19 -15.84
CA GLN A 250 -23.69 8.41 -17.16
C GLN A 250 -22.74 9.19 -18.09
N LYS A 251 -21.93 10.12 -17.56
CA LYS A 251 -20.93 10.85 -18.34
C LYS A 251 -19.83 9.97 -18.94
N ILE A 252 -19.64 8.76 -18.40
CA ILE A 252 -18.51 7.88 -18.75
C ILE A 252 -19.01 6.55 -19.35
N ARG A 253 -20.31 6.46 -19.59
CA ARG A 253 -20.95 5.30 -20.20
C ARG A 253 -20.44 5.14 -21.63
N GLY A 254 -19.95 3.94 -21.95
CA GLY A 254 -19.40 3.62 -23.28
C GLY A 254 -17.90 3.85 -23.42
N VAL A 255 -17.22 4.35 -22.38
CA VAL A 255 -15.75 4.49 -22.37
C VAL A 255 -15.11 3.12 -22.23
N ARG A 256 -14.09 2.85 -23.05
CA ARG A 256 -13.34 1.59 -22.98
C ARG A 256 -12.58 1.52 -21.64
N SER A 257 -12.85 0.48 -20.85
CA SER A 257 -12.13 0.22 -19.61
C SER A 257 -10.76 -0.42 -19.84
N SER A 258 -10.58 -1.17 -20.92
CA SER A 258 -9.33 -1.84 -21.30
C SER A 258 -8.50 -0.95 -22.23
N LEU A 259 -7.56 -0.19 -21.67
CA LEU A 259 -6.84 0.86 -22.39
C LEU A 259 -5.44 0.41 -22.84
N PHE A 260 -4.72 -0.31 -21.97
CA PHE A 260 -3.30 -0.59 -22.16
C PHE A 260 -3.01 -2.08 -22.25
N SER A 261 -1.98 -2.43 -23.01
CA SER A 261 -1.18 -3.64 -22.78
C SER A 261 -0.26 -3.45 -21.57
N VAL A 262 0.33 -4.55 -21.08
CA VAL A 262 1.29 -4.50 -19.97
C VAL A 262 2.54 -3.72 -20.37
N GLU A 263 3.01 -3.92 -21.61
CA GLU A 263 4.15 -3.23 -22.20
C GLU A 263 3.93 -1.71 -22.26
N GLU A 264 2.75 -1.27 -22.69
CA GLU A 264 2.39 0.16 -22.71
C GLU A 264 2.35 0.75 -21.31
N ALA A 265 1.79 0.02 -20.33
CA ALA A 265 1.77 0.47 -18.93
C ALA A 265 3.18 0.62 -18.35
N PHE A 266 4.08 -0.34 -18.62
CA PHE A 266 5.47 -0.20 -18.22
C PHE A 266 6.19 0.94 -18.95
N ARG A 267 5.91 1.19 -20.24
CA ARG A 267 6.48 2.35 -20.95
C ARG A 267 6.09 3.68 -20.28
N ILE A 268 4.84 3.78 -19.83
CA ILE A 268 4.36 4.93 -19.07
C ILE A 268 5.09 5.03 -17.72
N ALA A 269 5.19 3.93 -16.98
CA ALA A 269 5.90 3.89 -15.71
C ALA A 269 7.40 4.24 -15.85
N GLN A 270 8.06 3.77 -16.91
CA GLN A 270 9.46 4.09 -17.21
C GLN A 270 9.67 5.59 -17.37
N HIS A 271 8.80 6.25 -18.13
CA HIS A 271 8.87 7.69 -18.32
C HIS A 271 8.63 8.44 -17.00
N ILE A 272 7.58 8.09 -16.25
CA ILE A 272 7.26 8.75 -14.99
C ILE A 272 8.41 8.60 -13.99
N VAL A 273 8.91 7.38 -13.78
CA VAL A 273 10.02 7.12 -12.82
C VAL A 273 11.30 7.84 -13.24
N ALA A 274 11.63 7.86 -14.54
CA ALA A 274 12.79 8.57 -15.05
C ALA A 274 12.70 10.08 -14.80
N VAL A 275 11.58 10.72 -15.15
CA VAL A 275 11.40 12.17 -15.04
C VAL A 275 11.28 12.61 -13.57
N THR A 276 10.60 11.83 -12.74
CA THR A 276 10.28 12.23 -11.36
C THR A 276 11.32 11.84 -10.32
N ALA A 277 12.02 10.72 -10.53
CA ALA A 277 12.99 10.19 -9.57
C ALA A 277 14.43 10.16 -10.11
N GLY A 278 14.65 10.41 -11.41
CA GLY A 278 15.97 10.26 -12.03
C GLY A 278 16.44 8.79 -12.05
N VAL A 279 15.49 7.85 -12.06
CA VAL A 279 15.75 6.41 -12.00
C VAL A 279 15.38 5.75 -13.33
N SER A 280 16.26 4.90 -13.84
CA SER A 280 15.97 4.06 -14.99
C SER A 280 15.19 2.82 -14.54
N LEU A 281 14.07 2.55 -15.20
CA LEU A 281 13.28 1.33 -15.05
C LEU A 281 13.46 0.48 -16.32
N THR A 282 13.95 -0.74 -16.18
CA THR A 282 14.02 -1.73 -17.27
C THR A 282 13.08 -2.88 -16.97
N VAL A 283 12.44 -3.45 -17.98
CA VAL A 283 11.44 -4.52 -17.79
C VAL A 283 11.70 -5.70 -18.73
N GLU A 284 11.49 -6.90 -18.22
CA GLU A 284 11.60 -8.15 -18.96
C GLU A 284 10.39 -9.05 -18.64
N PRO A 285 9.68 -9.61 -19.64
CA PRO A 285 8.60 -10.55 -19.40
C PRO A 285 9.16 -11.89 -18.92
N ALA A 286 8.48 -12.51 -17.95
CA ALA A 286 8.82 -13.82 -17.40
C ALA A 286 7.58 -14.73 -17.35
N GLY A 287 6.88 -14.81 -18.48
CA GLY A 287 5.63 -15.55 -18.64
C GLY A 287 4.51 -14.65 -19.15
N SER A 288 3.27 -15.15 -19.09
CA SER A 288 2.09 -14.39 -19.54
C SER A 288 1.66 -13.31 -18.55
N ASP A 289 1.87 -13.54 -17.25
CA ASP A 289 1.30 -12.71 -16.18
C ASP A 289 2.35 -12.19 -15.19
N VAL A 290 3.62 -12.60 -15.35
CA VAL A 290 4.75 -12.21 -14.50
C VAL A 290 5.79 -11.47 -15.32
N TRP A 291 6.28 -10.37 -14.75
CA TRP A 291 7.30 -9.49 -15.31
C TRP A 291 8.37 -9.24 -14.26
N PHE A 292 9.61 -9.04 -14.69
CA PHE A 292 10.65 -8.48 -13.83
C PHE A 292 10.95 -7.05 -14.24
N ALA A 293 10.96 -6.17 -13.24
CA ALA A 293 11.37 -4.78 -13.35
C ALA A 293 12.69 -4.60 -12.61
N SER A 294 13.61 -3.78 -13.15
CA SER A 294 14.85 -3.40 -12.46
C SER A 294 14.95 -1.88 -12.40
N LEU A 295 15.22 -1.36 -11.20
CA LEU A 295 15.44 0.06 -10.93
C LEU A 295 16.94 0.32 -10.80
N SER A 296 17.44 1.36 -11.44
CA SER A 296 18.85 1.76 -11.37
C SER A 296 19.02 3.28 -11.49
N THR A 297 20.05 3.81 -10.84
CA THR A 297 20.58 5.14 -11.17
C THR A 297 21.77 4.98 -12.11
N ALA A 298 22.28 6.10 -12.65
CA ALA A 298 23.53 6.08 -13.42
C ALA A 298 24.72 5.51 -12.62
N ALA A 299 24.68 5.62 -11.29
CA ALA A 299 25.76 5.18 -10.42
C ALA A 299 25.64 3.70 -10.00
N MET A 300 24.42 3.16 -9.91
CA MET A 300 24.23 1.83 -9.34
C MET A 300 22.84 1.20 -9.55
N PRO A 301 22.75 -0.15 -9.48
CA PRO A 301 21.46 -0.83 -9.34
C PRO A 301 20.82 -0.52 -7.98
N LEU A 302 19.50 -0.32 -7.99
CA LEU A 302 18.70 -0.03 -6.80
C LEU A 302 17.88 -1.25 -6.36
N ALA A 303 17.11 -1.84 -7.28
CA ALA A 303 16.22 -2.95 -6.95
C ALA A 303 15.91 -3.85 -8.15
N ARG A 304 15.55 -5.10 -7.83
CA ARG A 304 14.90 -6.06 -8.74
C ARG A 304 13.51 -6.37 -8.21
N ILE A 305 12.51 -6.29 -9.08
CA ILE A 305 11.10 -6.33 -8.70
C ILE A 305 10.40 -7.39 -9.53
N ARG A 306 9.74 -8.34 -8.86
CA ARG A 306 8.81 -9.28 -9.52
C ARG A 306 7.42 -8.64 -9.53
N VAL A 307 6.81 -8.49 -10.70
CA VAL A 307 5.46 -7.92 -10.86
C VAL A 307 4.55 -9.00 -11.41
N GLU A 308 3.45 -9.30 -10.71
CA GLU A 308 2.45 -10.27 -11.14
C GLU A 308 1.09 -9.59 -11.30
N PHE A 309 0.51 -9.71 -12.51
CA PHE A 309 -0.76 -9.06 -12.86
C PHE A 309 -1.98 -9.98 -12.74
N ALA A 310 -1.77 -11.29 -12.87
CA ALA A 310 -2.82 -12.27 -12.73
C ALA A 310 -2.24 -13.54 -12.10
N GLY A 311 -2.90 -14.03 -11.05
CA GLY A 311 -2.52 -15.25 -10.35
C GLY A 311 -3.75 -16.03 -9.90
N THR A 312 -3.59 -17.34 -9.71
CA THR A 312 -4.67 -18.28 -9.34
C THR A 312 -4.92 -18.35 -7.83
N SER A 313 -4.09 -17.71 -7.00
CA SER A 313 -4.20 -17.79 -5.54
C SER A 313 -5.22 -16.79 -4.97
N ARG A 314 -5.81 -17.11 -3.81
CA ARG A 314 -6.73 -16.23 -3.07
C ARG A 314 -6.10 -14.88 -2.66
N ARG A 315 -4.77 -14.76 -2.63
CA ARG A 315 -4.05 -13.52 -2.25
C ARG A 315 -3.97 -12.50 -3.40
N PHE A 316 -4.25 -12.88 -4.65
CA PHE A 316 -4.13 -12.02 -5.84
C PHE A 316 -5.22 -10.97 -6.02
N ARG A 317 -6.18 -10.85 -5.09
CA ARG A 317 -7.26 -9.86 -5.18
C ARG A 317 -6.90 -8.49 -4.63
N GLN A 318 -5.74 -8.36 -4.00
CA GLN A 318 -5.26 -7.11 -3.43
C GLN A 318 -4.00 -6.65 -4.16
N ASN A 319 -3.91 -5.34 -4.39
CA ASN A 319 -2.67 -4.71 -4.82
C ASN A 319 -1.80 -4.53 -3.58
N TYR A 320 -0.54 -4.93 -3.68
CA TYR A 320 0.42 -4.73 -2.61
C TYR A 320 1.85 -4.84 -3.14
N THR A 321 2.76 -4.27 -2.36
CA THR A 321 4.20 -4.44 -2.49
C THR A 321 4.71 -5.15 -1.24
N GLN A 322 5.33 -6.31 -1.44
CA GLN A 322 6.05 -7.03 -0.41
C GLN A 322 7.55 -6.74 -0.56
N PRO A 323 8.18 -6.04 0.39
CA PRO A 323 9.63 -6.06 0.56
C PRO A 323 10.09 -7.51 0.71
N VAL A 324 10.95 -7.99 -0.20
CA VAL A 324 11.49 -9.37 -0.14
C VAL A 324 12.91 -9.34 0.39
N ARG A 325 13.72 -8.37 -0.01
CA ARG A 325 15.10 -8.24 0.46
C ARG A 325 15.49 -6.79 0.59
N ASN A 326 15.94 -6.39 1.78
CA ASN A 326 16.46 -5.05 2.03
C ASN A 326 17.80 -4.84 1.31
N ARG A 327 18.09 -3.58 0.98
CA ARG A 327 19.38 -3.16 0.44
C ARG A 327 20.45 -3.22 1.52
N VAL A 328 21.63 -3.77 1.23
CA VAL A 328 22.72 -3.91 2.22
C VAL A 328 24.04 -3.44 1.62
N LEU A 329 24.81 -2.66 2.37
CA LEU A 329 26.19 -2.33 2.04
C LEU A 329 27.11 -3.42 2.60
N LEU A 330 27.77 -4.16 1.70
CA LEU A 330 28.81 -5.13 2.02
C LEU A 330 30.20 -4.56 1.67
N ALA A 331 31.26 -5.26 2.06
CA ALA A 331 32.65 -4.86 1.75
C ALA A 331 32.89 -4.69 0.23
N ASP A 332 32.23 -5.50 -0.59
CA ASP A 332 32.36 -5.50 -2.05
C ASP A 332 31.38 -4.53 -2.74
N GLY A 333 30.61 -3.77 -1.97
CA GLY A 333 29.65 -2.78 -2.48
C GLY A 333 28.20 -3.04 -2.05
N TRP A 334 27.29 -2.30 -2.69
CA TRP A 334 25.87 -2.39 -2.39
C TRP A 334 25.19 -3.55 -3.11
N ILE A 335 24.41 -4.31 -2.35
CA ILE A 335 23.47 -5.29 -2.90
C ILE A 335 22.13 -4.61 -3.17
N PRO A 336 21.52 -4.79 -4.36
CA PRO A 336 20.22 -4.21 -4.67
C PRO A 336 19.10 -4.83 -3.83
N ALA A 337 18.08 -4.02 -3.56
CA ALA A 337 16.87 -4.47 -2.90
C ALA A 337 16.06 -5.44 -3.79
N SER A 338 15.11 -6.16 -3.20
CA SER A 338 14.17 -6.99 -3.97
C SER A 338 12.75 -6.85 -3.44
N SER A 339 11.78 -6.75 -4.34
CA SER A 339 10.36 -6.61 -3.98
C SER A 339 9.49 -7.47 -4.87
N ALA A 340 8.33 -7.89 -4.35
CA ALA A 340 7.27 -8.48 -5.14
C ALA A 340 6.07 -7.53 -5.16
N ILE A 341 5.51 -7.32 -6.35
CA ILE A 341 4.32 -6.52 -6.58
C ILE A 341 3.22 -7.45 -7.08
N SER A 342 2.06 -7.37 -6.46
CA SER A 342 0.81 -7.91 -6.97
C SER A 342 -0.05 -6.76 -7.49
N CYS A 343 -0.49 -6.86 -8.74
CA CYS A 343 -1.44 -5.93 -9.36
C CYS A 343 -2.64 -6.74 -9.84
N GLY A 344 -3.71 -6.84 -9.05
CA GLY A 344 -4.84 -7.70 -9.37
C GLY A 344 -5.58 -7.27 -10.64
N VAL A 345 -5.46 -8.05 -11.72
CA VAL A 345 -6.20 -7.82 -12.97
C VAL A 345 -7.11 -9.01 -13.25
N THR A 346 -8.40 -8.74 -13.45
CA THR A 346 -9.34 -9.77 -13.90
C THR A 346 -9.12 -10.04 -15.38
N ARG A 347 -8.85 -11.31 -15.72
CA ARG A 347 -8.61 -11.75 -17.09
C ARG A 347 -9.77 -12.63 -17.58
N GLN A 348 -10.24 -12.37 -18.81
CA GLN A 348 -11.11 -13.30 -19.52
C GLN A 348 -10.29 -14.43 -20.13
N ALA A 349 -10.79 -15.66 -20.04
CA ALA A 349 -10.07 -16.84 -20.52
C ALA A 349 -9.76 -16.73 -22.03
N GLY A 350 -8.51 -16.96 -22.41
CA GLY A 350 -8.06 -16.94 -23.81
C GLY A 350 -7.70 -15.54 -24.36
N GLU A 351 -7.95 -14.46 -23.62
CA GLU A 351 -7.59 -13.11 -24.07
C GLU A 351 -6.22 -12.67 -23.55
N ALA A 352 -5.59 -11.75 -24.29
CA ALA A 352 -4.39 -11.05 -23.83
C ALA A 352 -4.73 -10.12 -22.66
N LEU A 353 -3.82 -10.00 -21.70
CA LEU A 353 -4.04 -9.12 -20.54
C LEU A 353 -4.18 -7.67 -21.00
N LYS A 354 -5.29 -7.04 -20.60
CA LYS A 354 -5.54 -5.62 -20.84
C LYS A 354 -5.75 -4.91 -19.51
N LEU A 355 -5.09 -3.77 -19.39
CA LEU A 355 -5.07 -2.95 -18.20
C LEU A 355 -5.99 -1.73 -18.37
N SER A 356 -6.73 -1.42 -17.32
CA SER A 356 -7.44 -0.16 -17.21
C SER A 356 -6.53 0.97 -16.73
N PHE A 357 -7.05 2.21 -16.77
CA PHE A 357 -6.36 3.34 -16.14
C PHE A 357 -6.17 3.11 -14.64
N GLN A 358 -7.14 2.50 -13.96
CA GLN A 358 -6.98 2.14 -12.55
C GLN A 358 -5.85 1.13 -12.34
N ASN A 359 -5.70 0.14 -13.23
CA ASN A 359 -4.59 -0.82 -13.13
C ASN A 359 -3.24 -0.16 -13.37
N LEU A 360 -3.15 0.85 -14.26
CA LEU A 360 -1.95 1.66 -14.41
C LEU A 360 -1.63 2.43 -13.13
N LEU A 361 -2.63 3.06 -12.49
CA LEU A 361 -2.42 3.74 -11.21
C LEU A 361 -1.95 2.77 -10.12
N SER A 362 -2.56 1.59 -10.01
CA SER A 362 -2.11 0.54 -9.09
C SER A 362 -0.66 0.13 -9.35
N LEU A 363 -0.27 -0.09 -10.61
CA LEU A 363 1.13 -0.39 -10.95
C LEU A 363 2.08 0.73 -10.50
N LEU A 364 1.73 1.99 -10.75
CA LEU A 364 2.55 3.14 -10.33
C LEU A 364 2.64 3.28 -8.82
N HIS A 365 1.53 3.03 -8.11
CA HIS A 365 1.47 3.03 -6.65
C HIS A 365 2.46 2.03 -6.07
N GLU A 366 2.37 0.77 -6.49
CA GLU A 366 3.23 -0.31 -6.00
C GLU A 366 4.70 -0.12 -6.42
N LEU A 367 4.95 0.40 -7.63
CA LEU A 367 6.30 0.79 -8.03
C LEU A 367 6.87 1.91 -7.16
N GLY A 368 6.04 2.80 -6.63
CA GLY A 368 6.47 3.85 -5.70
C GLY A 368 6.90 3.28 -4.36
N HIS A 369 6.16 2.29 -3.84
CA HIS A 369 6.57 1.54 -2.64
C HIS A 369 7.90 0.80 -2.87
N ALA A 370 8.03 0.10 -4.00
CA ALA A 370 9.28 -0.59 -4.35
C ALA A 370 10.46 0.38 -4.54
N LEU A 371 10.22 1.56 -5.11
CA LEU A 371 11.22 2.62 -5.24
C LEU A 371 11.65 3.15 -3.86
N GLN A 372 10.70 3.43 -2.97
CA GLN A 372 10.97 3.91 -1.62
C GLN A 372 11.71 2.88 -0.77
N HIS A 373 11.37 1.60 -0.93
CA HIS A 373 12.10 0.48 -0.34
C HIS A 373 13.55 0.41 -0.81
N ALA A 374 13.81 0.68 -2.09
CA ALA A 374 15.13 0.62 -2.71
C ALA A 374 16.01 1.86 -2.47
N TRP A 375 15.41 2.97 -2.05
CA TRP A 375 16.08 4.26 -1.99
C TRP A 375 17.19 4.28 -0.94
N PRO A 376 18.41 4.73 -1.28
CA PRO A 376 19.50 4.79 -0.31
C PRO A 376 19.18 5.78 0.81
N LYS A 377 19.27 5.32 2.05
CA LYS A 377 19.17 6.15 3.27
C LYS A 377 20.56 6.28 3.90
N THR A 378 20.92 7.49 4.29
CA THR A 378 22.18 7.77 4.99
C THR A 378 22.24 6.99 6.29
N GLY A 379 23.32 6.23 6.48
CA GLY A 379 23.59 5.56 7.73
C GLY A 379 22.71 4.33 8.03
N ALA A 380 22.22 3.63 7.01
CA ALA A 380 21.45 2.40 7.16
C ALA A 380 22.09 1.24 6.38
N VAL A 381 22.54 0.19 7.09
CA VAL A 381 22.94 -1.09 6.48
C VAL A 381 21.81 -2.13 6.56
N ASN A 382 20.79 -1.88 7.40
CA ASN A 382 19.59 -2.71 7.58
C ASN A 382 18.27 -1.91 7.52
N VAL A 383 18.29 -0.59 7.75
CA VAL A 383 17.08 0.27 7.74
C VAL A 383 16.66 0.73 6.34
N ALA A 384 17.33 0.19 5.31
CA ALA A 384 16.95 0.38 3.92
C ALA A 384 15.76 -0.53 3.61
N GLY A 385 14.57 0.06 3.58
CA GLY A 385 13.31 -0.63 3.33
C GLY A 385 12.13 0.22 3.81
N LEU A 386 10.91 -0.31 3.62
CA LEU A 386 9.69 0.36 4.08
C LEU A 386 9.61 0.45 5.61
N GLU A 387 10.28 -0.45 6.34
CA GLU A 387 10.36 -0.46 7.81
C GLU A 387 10.96 0.82 8.40
N GLY A 388 11.89 1.45 7.67
CA GLY A 388 12.50 2.72 8.06
C GLY A 388 11.75 3.95 7.56
N VAL A 389 10.58 3.79 6.94
CA VAL A 389 9.74 4.91 6.49
C VAL A 389 8.74 5.21 7.58
N PRO A 390 8.66 6.45 8.09
CA PRO A 390 7.64 6.78 9.06
C PRO A 390 6.25 6.57 8.43
N PRO A 391 5.29 6.01 9.18
CA PRO A 391 3.91 5.86 8.73
C PRO A 391 3.33 7.04 7.94
N GLU A 392 3.62 8.26 8.38
CA GLU A 392 3.16 9.51 7.81
C GLU A 392 3.64 9.75 6.37
N ALA A 393 4.77 9.16 5.98
CA ALA A 393 5.37 9.31 4.64
C ALA A 393 5.31 8.02 3.81
N SER A 394 4.68 6.97 4.33
CA SER A 394 4.63 5.64 3.69
C SER A 394 3.88 5.65 2.36
N GLU A 395 2.85 6.47 2.21
CA GLU A 395 2.05 6.56 0.97
C GLU A 395 2.43 7.74 0.07
N THR A 396 3.41 8.56 0.47
CA THR A 396 3.70 9.80 -0.26
C THR A 396 4.27 9.51 -1.64
N VAL A 397 5.24 8.60 -1.76
CA VAL A 397 5.92 8.34 -3.03
C VAL A 397 5.03 7.53 -3.98
N SER A 398 4.31 6.53 -3.46
CA SER A 398 3.34 5.74 -4.21
C SER A 398 2.25 6.62 -4.83
N LEU A 399 1.61 7.47 -4.03
CA LEU A 399 0.59 8.41 -4.50
C LEU A 399 1.15 9.55 -5.36
N PHE A 400 2.44 9.86 -5.26
CA PHE A 400 3.10 10.82 -6.14
C PHE A 400 3.32 10.25 -7.54
N LEU A 401 3.77 9.00 -7.68
CA LEU A 401 3.95 8.38 -8.99
C LEU A 401 2.62 8.24 -9.74
N GLU A 402 1.52 7.95 -9.03
CA GLU A 402 0.17 7.96 -9.61
C GLU A 402 -0.16 9.31 -10.28
N LYS A 403 0.21 10.44 -9.65
CA LYS A 403 -0.04 11.78 -10.19
C LYS A 403 0.70 12.03 -11.50
N GLY A 404 1.80 11.33 -11.75
CA GLY A 404 2.50 11.33 -13.04
C GLY A 404 1.59 10.93 -14.20
N ALA A 405 0.68 9.97 -14.00
CA ALA A 405 -0.25 9.52 -15.04
C ALA A 405 -1.29 10.56 -15.44
N PHE A 406 -1.53 11.58 -14.59
CA PHE A 406 -2.43 12.69 -14.89
C PHE A 406 -1.74 13.83 -15.64
N THR A 407 -0.41 13.90 -15.60
CA THR A 407 0.35 15.05 -16.12
C THR A 407 1.13 14.75 -17.40
N VAL A 408 1.48 13.49 -17.65
CA VAL A 408 2.18 13.02 -18.86
C VAL A 408 1.26 12.96 -20.09
N ASP A 409 1.77 13.24 -21.29
CA ASP A 409 1.06 12.94 -22.54
C ASP A 409 1.14 11.44 -22.86
N ILE A 410 0.22 10.66 -22.28
CA ILE A 410 0.16 9.20 -22.44
C ILE A 410 -0.06 8.79 -23.92
N PRO A 411 -1.04 9.37 -24.65
CA PRO A 411 -1.27 9.03 -26.06
C PRO A 411 -0.05 9.20 -26.94
N ALA A 412 0.70 10.31 -26.79
CA ALA A 412 1.95 10.50 -27.50
C ALA A 412 3.01 9.47 -27.07
N LEU A 413 3.17 9.24 -25.76
CA LEU A 413 4.19 8.35 -25.20
C LEU A 413 4.04 6.88 -25.67
N ILE A 414 2.81 6.39 -25.80
CA ILE A 414 2.55 5.03 -26.29
C ILE A 414 2.34 4.97 -27.82
N GLY A 415 2.40 6.10 -28.52
CA GLY A 415 2.22 6.17 -29.98
C GLY A 415 0.79 5.91 -30.44
N ARG A 416 -0.22 6.24 -29.62
CA ARG A 416 -1.64 6.03 -29.89
C ARG A 416 -2.46 7.31 -29.70
N PRO A 417 -2.27 8.34 -30.56
CA PRO A 417 -2.97 9.63 -30.44
C PRO A 417 -4.51 9.48 -30.51
N CYS A 418 -5.01 8.42 -31.13
CA CYS A 418 -6.45 8.11 -31.17
C CYS A 418 -7.06 7.78 -29.78
N MET A 419 -6.25 7.64 -28.74
CA MET A 419 -6.71 7.37 -27.37
C MET A 419 -6.90 8.63 -26.51
N GLU A 420 -6.62 9.82 -27.04
CA GLU A 420 -6.70 11.09 -26.29
C GLU A 420 -7.99 11.22 -25.47
N GLU A 421 -9.14 11.06 -26.13
CA GLU A 421 -10.45 11.18 -25.49
C GLU A 421 -10.66 10.12 -24.39
N ALA A 422 -10.24 8.88 -24.65
CA ALA A 422 -10.39 7.78 -23.68
C ALA A 422 -9.53 8.00 -22.44
N ILE A 423 -8.28 8.46 -22.60
CA ILE A 423 -7.37 8.78 -21.49
C ILE A 423 -7.89 9.97 -20.70
N GLN A 424 -8.31 11.05 -21.39
CA GLN A 424 -8.85 12.23 -20.72
C GLN A 424 -10.11 11.89 -19.93
N THR A 425 -10.95 11.01 -20.47
CA THR A 425 -12.14 10.53 -19.77
C THR A 425 -11.77 9.71 -18.55
N ALA A 426 -10.83 8.76 -18.68
CA ALA A 426 -10.38 7.94 -17.56
C ALA A 426 -9.73 8.75 -16.42
N ARG A 427 -8.99 9.82 -16.75
CA ARG A 427 -8.47 10.81 -15.79
C ARG A 427 -9.59 11.54 -15.07
N THR A 428 -10.55 12.04 -15.84
CA THR A 428 -11.71 12.78 -15.30
C THR A 428 -12.52 11.91 -14.34
N VAL A 429 -12.78 10.66 -14.71
CA VAL A 429 -13.43 9.66 -13.84
C VAL A 429 -12.66 9.52 -12.53
N ASN A 430 -11.35 9.26 -12.62
CA ASN A 430 -10.53 9.04 -11.44
C ASN A 430 -10.49 10.26 -10.54
N MET A 431 -10.27 11.45 -11.08
CA MET A 431 -10.28 12.71 -10.33
C MET A 431 -11.61 12.93 -9.60
N MET A 432 -12.73 12.69 -10.29
CA MET A 432 -14.06 12.78 -9.69
C MET A 432 -14.27 11.74 -8.59
N THR A 433 -13.83 10.49 -8.81
CA THR A 433 -13.89 9.44 -7.78
C THR A 433 -13.06 9.82 -6.55
N GLN A 434 -11.84 10.34 -6.73
CA GLN A 434 -10.98 10.79 -5.63
C GLN A 434 -11.64 11.89 -4.80
N ARG A 435 -12.25 12.89 -5.46
CA ARG A 435 -12.99 13.97 -4.80
C ARG A 435 -14.21 13.47 -4.05
N MET A 436 -15.03 12.64 -4.70
CA MET A 436 -16.23 12.08 -4.10
C MET A 436 -15.95 11.14 -2.93
N THR A 437 -14.80 10.46 -2.88
CA THR A 437 -14.46 9.59 -1.73
C THR A 437 -13.67 10.31 -0.63
N ALA A 438 -13.21 11.54 -0.86
CA ALA A 438 -12.36 12.27 0.08
C ALA A 438 -13.01 12.48 1.47
N PRO A 439 -14.30 12.87 1.59
CA PRO A 439 -14.92 13.05 2.91
C PRO A 439 -14.89 11.79 3.76
N SER A 440 -15.14 10.64 3.12
CA SER A 440 -15.08 9.39 3.85
C SER A 440 -13.69 9.01 4.29
N ARG A 441 -12.70 9.09 3.38
CA ARG A 441 -11.32 8.77 3.74
C ARG A 441 -10.84 9.66 4.88
N ALA A 442 -11.24 10.92 4.89
CA ALA A 442 -11.00 11.84 6.00
C ALA A 442 -11.65 11.37 7.31
N GLN A 443 -12.91 10.93 7.25
CA GLN A 443 -13.61 10.40 8.42
C GLN A 443 -12.94 9.13 8.96
N SER A 444 -12.60 8.16 8.11
CA SER A 444 -11.85 6.95 8.48
C SER A 444 -10.51 7.28 9.12
N ALA A 445 -9.77 8.20 8.50
CA ALA A 445 -8.48 8.67 8.99
C ALA A 445 -8.59 9.27 10.39
N ARG A 446 -9.56 10.16 10.60
CA ARG A 446 -9.81 10.80 11.91
C ARG A 446 -10.28 9.79 12.96
N LEU A 447 -11.14 8.84 12.57
CA LEU A 447 -11.62 7.79 13.46
C LEU A 447 -10.48 6.86 13.89
N ALA A 448 -9.66 6.42 12.94
CA ALA A 448 -8.48 5.60 13.19
C ALA A 448 -7.48 6.32 14.12
N LEU A 449 -7.25 7.61 13.91
CA LEU A 449 -6.39 8.40 14.79
C LEU A 449 -6.97 8.55 16.20
N ALA A 450 -8.28 8.76 16.33
CA ALA A 450 -8.94 8.84 17.63
C ALA A 450 -8.84 7.51 18.41
N VAL A 451 -8.98 6.37 17.72
CA VAL A 451 -8.73 5.04 18.29
C VAL A 451 -7.27 4.92 18.74
N ALA A 452 -6.32 5.21 17.86
CA ALA A 452 -4.88 5.06 18.12
C ALA A 452 -4.40 5.92 19.30
N THR A 453 -4.94 7.13 19.45
CA THR A 453 -4.57 8.09 20.51
C THR A 453 -5.43 7.96 21.78
N GLY A 454 -6.48 7.14 21.75
CA GLY A 454 -7.40 6.97 22.88
C GLY A 454 -8.34 8.15 23.14
N ASP A 455 -8.54 9.03 22.15
CA ASP A 455 -9.46 10.18 22.23
C ASP A 455 -10.93 9.72 22.15
N GLN A 456 -11.51 9.43 23.32
CA GLN A 456 -12.88 8.90 23.41
C GLN A 456 -13.94 9.91 22.97
N GLU A 457 -13.71 11.21 23.15
CA GLU A 457 -14.67 12.26 22.80
C GLU A 457 -14.77 12.39 21.28
N THR A 458 -13.62 12.58 20.61
CA THR A 458 -13.55 12.65 19.15
C THR A 458 -14.04 11.35 18.52
N TYR A 459 -13.67 10.20 19.09
CA TYR A 459 -14.17 8.89 18.65
C TYR A 459 -15.69 8.81 18.74
N GLY A 460 -16.28 9.20 19.88
CA GLY A 460 -17.73 9.18 20.08
C GLY A 460 -18.48 10.08 19.10
N GLN A 461 -17.99 11.30 18.89
CA GLN A 461 -18.58 12.27 17.95
C GLN A 461 -18.51 11.77 16.49
N LEU A 462 -17.33 11.31 16.06
CA LEU A 462 -17.14 10.79 14.70
C LEU A 462 -17.96 9.53 14.45
N TRP A 463 -18.00 8.63 15.43
CA TRP A 463 -18.80 7.41 15.37
C TRP A 463 -20.29 7.72 15.23
N HIS A 464 -20.79 8.60 16.09
CA HIS A 464 -22.19 9.02 16.10
C HIS A 464 -22.58 9.63 14.75
N GLY A 465 -21.80 10.59 14.23
CA GLY A 465 -22.04 11.19 12.91
C GLY A 465 -21.99 10.18 11.76
N ALA A 466 -21.07 9.20 11.83
CA ALA A 466 -20.98 8.12 10.83
C ALA A 466 -22.19 7.16 10.90
N SER A 467 -22.72 6.93 12.11
CA SER A 467 -23.85 6.03 12.35
C SER A 467 -25.23 6.66 12.13
N GLU A 468 -25.37 7.98 12.28
CA GLU A 468 -26.69 8.65 12.29
C GLU A 468 -27.09 9.36 10.98
N GLY A 469 -26.18 9.52 10.01
CA GLY A 469 -26.63 9.81 8.64
C GLY A 469 -26.13 11.09 8.00
N HIS A 470 -24.83 11.37 8.08
CA HIS A 470 -24.17 12.13 7.01
C HIS A 470 -23.13 11.23 6.35
N PRO A 471 -23.51 10.52 5.26
CA PRO A 471 -22.55 9.67 4.58
C PRO A 471 -21.40 10.54 4.09
N GLY A 472 -20.16 10.17 4.36
CA GLY A 472 -19.04 10.80 3.69
C GLY A 472 -19.12 10.43 2.22
N ALA A 473 -19.68 11.32 1.40
CA ALA A 473 -19.81 11.40 -0.06
C ALA A 473 -19.85 10.16 -1.00
N ILE A 474 -19.32 8.98 -0.67
CA ILE A 474 -19.48 7.72 -1.43
C ILE A 474 -19.13 6.47 -0.59
N SER A 475 -18.87 6.58 0.71
CA SER A 475 -18.44 5.42 1.49
C SER A 475 -19.49 4.87 2.43
N ASP A 476 -19.51 3.54 2.46
CA ASP A 476 -20.09 2.81 3.55
C ASP A 476 -19.32 3.08 4.84
N PHE A 477 -20.07 3.45 5.87
CA PHE A 477 -19.69 3.22 7.25
C PHE A 477 -18.98 1.86 7.41
N VAL A 478 -19.48 0.79 6.78
CA VAL A 478 -18.87 -0.54 6.78
C VAL A 478 -17.46 -0.57 6.19
N ASP A 479 -17.22 0.06 5.04
CA ASP A 479 -15.92 0.00 4.37
C ASP A 479 -14.85 0.72 5.18
N ASN A 480 -15.19 1.90 5.74
CA ASN A 480 -14.33 2.63 6.67
C ASN A 480 -13.96 1.80 7.91
N MET A 481 -14.94 1.04 8.40
CA MET A 481 -14.82 0.21 9.58
C MET A 481 -14.04 -1.07 9.32
N ILE A 482 -14.19 -1.65 8.13
CA ILE A 482 -13.38 -2.76 7.62
C ILE A 482 -11.92 -2.31 7.50
N GLU A 483 -11.67 -1.13 6.92
CA GLU A 483 -10.32 -0.59 6.80
C GLU A 483 -9.65 -0.47 8.17
N ILE A 484 -10.33 0.11 9.16
CA ILE A 484 -9.81 0.23 10.54
C ILE A 484 -9.59 -1.15 11.19
N ALA A 485 -10.53 -2.09 10.98
CA ALA A 485 -10.48 -3.41 11.59
C ALA A 485 -9.44 -4.36 10.99
N LEU A 486 -9.11 -4.21 9.72
CA LEU A 486 -8.12 -5.03 9.03
C LEU A 486 -6.68 -4.54 9.26
N ASP A 487 -6.50 -3.34 9.82
CA ASP A 487 -5.20 -2.67 9.97
C ASP A 487 -4.48 -3.00 11.30
N GLU A 488 -4.70 -4.19 11.87
CA GLU A 488 -4.20 -4.60 13.20
C GLU A 488 -2.67 -4.66 13.32
N SER A 489 -1.93 -4.37 12.25
CA SER A 489 -0.46 -4.42 12.20
C SER A 489 0.16 -3.31 11.35
N PHE A 490 -0.62 -2.40 10.78
CA PHE A 490 -0.13 -1.33 9.92
C PHE A 490 -0.69 0.03 10.38
N PRO A 491 0.02 1.14 10.11
CA PRO A 491 -0.47 2.47 10.43
C PRO A 491 -1.77 2.79 9.67
N GLY A 492 -2.80 3.16 10.43
CA GLY A 492 -4.18 3.44 10.02
C GLY A 492 -4.39 4.22 8.70
N PRO A 493 -5.65 4.28 8.19
CA PRO A 493 -6.02 4.91 6.91
C PRO A 493 -5.63 6.40 6.75
N TRP A 494 -5.24 7.07 7.84
CA TRP A 494 -4.73 8.44 7.81
C TRP A 494 -3.45 8.60 6.96
N ARG A 495 -2.61 7.56 6.80
CA ARG A 495 -1.41 7.63 5.94
C ARG A 495 -1.74 7.93 4.49
N TYR A 496 -2.85 7.40 3.96
CA TYR A 496 -3.28 7.65 2.58
C TYR A 496 -3.77 9.08 2.39
N VAL A 497 -4.40 9.67 3.42
CA VAL A 497 -4.80 11.08 3.40
C VAL A 497 -3.58 11.98 3.41
N LEU A 498 -2.63 11.73 4.33
CA LEU A 498 -1.38 12.50 4.41
C LEU A 498 -0.55 12.39 3.14
N GLY A 499 -0.29 11.16 2.68
CA GLY A 499 0.45 10.92 1.44
C GLY A 499 -0.25 11.54 0.23
N GLY A 500 -1.59 11.55 0.23
CA GLY A 500 -2.41 12.19 -0.80
C GLY A 500 -2.21 13.70 -0.85
N ILE A 501 -2.29 14.37 0.31
CA ILE A 501 -2.03 15.81 0.46
C ILE A 501 -0.60 16.11 0.03
N GLU A 502 0.36 15.41 0.62
CA GLU A 502 1.78 15.70 0.43
C GLU A 502 2.24 15.50 -1.00
N SER A 503 1.81 14.42 -1.64
CA SER A 503 2.11 14.20 -3.05
C SER A 503 1.46 15.25 -3.96
N ALA A 504 0.27 15.78 -3.64
CA ALA A 504 -0.35 16.86 -4.41
C ALA A 504 0.40 18.19 -4.22
N SER A 505 0.76 18.51 -2.97
CA SER A 505 1.60 19.68 -2.65
C SER A 505 2.93 19.62 -3.41
N ALA A 506 3.58 18.45 -3.41
CA ALA A 506 4.84 18.24 -4.13
C ALA A 506 4.72 18.47 -5.64
N VAL A 507 3.64 18.00 -6.28
CA VAL A 507 3.38 18.30 -7.70
C VAL A 507 3.20 19.80 -7.92
N SER A 508 2.43 20.47 -7.06
CA SER A 508 2.18 21.93 -7.15
C SER A 508 3.48 22.75 -7.10
N VAL A 509 4.39 22.38 -6.20
CA VAL A 509 5.70 23.06 -6.02
C VAL A 509 6.83 22.44 -6.84
N ARG A 510 6.53 21.51 -7.75
CA ARG A 510 7.48 20.83 -8.66
C ARG A 510 8.63 20.12 -7.93
N VAL A 511 8.33 19.48 -6.81
CA VAL A 511 9.26 18.63 -6.06
C VAL A 511 9.17 17.21 -6.59
N GLY A 512 10.29 16.65 -7.04
CA GLY A 512 10.38 15.28 -7.56
C GLY A 512 10.36 14.20 -6.47
N ALA A 513 10.11 12.95 -6.86
CA ALA A 513 10.05 11.79 -5.97
C ALA A 513 11.36 11.56 -5.19
N ALA A 514 12.51 11.79 -5.84
CA ALA A 514 13.82 11.71 -5.19
C ALA A 514 13.95 12.63 -3.97
N ALA A 515 13.44 13.86 -4.08
CA ALA A 515 13.43 14.81 -2.98
C ALA A 515 12.43 14.41 -1.88
N LEU A 516 11.30 13.79 -2.25
CA LEU A 516 10.31 13.28 -1.28
C LEU A 516 10.85 12.15 -0.39
N MET A 517 11.87 11.42 -0.86
CA MET A 517 12.52 10.35 -0.13
C MET A 517 13.71 10.80 0.72
N ALA A 518 14.05 12.10 0.72
CA ALA A 518 15.10 12.65 1.58
C ALA A 518 14.65 12.65 3.06
N THR A 519 15.54 12.25 3.97
CA THR A 519 15.22 11.97 5.38
C THR A 519 14.91 13.20 6.23
N ASP A 520 15.38 14.38 5.82
CA ASP A 520 15.42 15.57 6.69
C ASP A 520 14.46 16.67 6.25
N ARG A 521 13.46 16.35 5.42
CA ARG A 521 12.53 17.34 4.91
C ARG A 521 11.35 17.56 5.85
N THR A 522 10.92 18.81 5.94
CA THR A 522 9.62 19.13 6.53
C THR A 522 8.51 18.56 5.63
N PRO A 523 7.51 17.86 6.20
CA PRO A 523 6.37 17.40 5.43
C PRO A 523 5.63 18.56 4.74
N LEU A 524 5.15 18.34 3.53
CA LEU A 524 4.39 19.33 2.78
C LEU A 524 2.90 19.06 2.95
N PHE A 525 2.25 19.68 3.94
CA PHE A 525 0.81 19.49 4.15
C PHE A 525 0.02 20.75 3.76
N ASP A 526 -0.15 20.94 2.45
CA ASP A 526 -1.04 21.96 1.89
C ASP A 526 -2.34 21.32 1.40
N VAL A 527 -3.36 21.32 2.27
CA VAL A 527 -4.69 20.76 1.99
C VAL A 527 -5.31 21.36 0.71
N PRO A 528 -5.33 22.69 0.51
CA PRO A 528 -5.74 23.29 -0.77
C PRO A 528 -5.09 22.68 -2.02
N ALA A 529 -3.80 22.33 -1.98
CA ALA A 529 -3.11 21.73 -3.13
C ALA A 529 -3.73 20.39 -3.57
N TYR A 530 -4.24 19.59 -2.62
CA TYR A 530 -4.95 18.34 -2.93
C TYR A 530 -6.19 18.59 -3.80
N PHE A 531 -7.06 19.50 -3.35
CA PHE A 531 -8.30 19.80 -4.05
C PHE A 531 -8.07 20.60 -5.33
N ALA A 532 -7.02 21.43 -5.38
CA ALA A 532 -6.59 22.08 -6.61
C ALA A 532 -6.13 21.06 -7.66
N PHE A 533 -5.35 20.05 -7.27
CA PHE A 533 -4.87 19.01 -8.18
C PHE A 533 -6.03 18.20 -8.78
N TYR A 534 -6.93 17.68 -7.94
CA TYR A 534 -8.05 16.87 -8.44
C TYR A 534 -9.22 17.70 -8.98
N GLY A 535 -9.32 18.98 -8.62
CA GLY A 535 -10.33 19.92 -9.09
C GLY A 535 -9.97 20.61 -10.41
N ALA A 536 -8.68 20.68 -10.75
CA ALA A 536 -8.23 21.22 -12.02
C ALA A 536 -8.67 20.32 -13.17
N THR A 537 -9.31 20.91 -14.18
CA THR A 537 -9.43 20.29 -15.50
C THR A 537 -8.05 20.35 -16.16
N HIS A 538 -7.14 19.45 -15.80
CA HIS A 538 -5.80 19.44 -16.36
C HIS A 538 -5.86 19.34 -17.90
N ARG A 539 -5.54 20.44 -18.58
CA ARG A 539 -4.69 20.38 -19.77
C ARG A 539 -3.27 20.04 -19.28
N PRO A 540 -2.52 19.19 -19.99
CA PRO A 540 -1.21 18.74 -19.54
C PRO A 540 -0.30 19.93 -19.20
N ALA A 541 0.40 19.82 -18.07
CA ALA A 541 1.43 20.78 -17.73
C ALA A 541 2.60 20.61 -18.70
N ASP A 542 3.01 21.71 -19.36
CA ASP A 542 4.27 21.75 -20.11
C ASP A 542 5.43 21.53 -19.14
N TYR A 543 5.86 20.27 -19.00
CA TYR A 543 7.18 19.96 -18.49
C TYR A 543 8.19 20.22 -19.62
N SER A 544 8.56 21.50 -19.75
CA SER A 544 9.73 21.90 -20.52
C SER A 544 10.96 21.23 -19.92
N SER A 545 11.59 20.32 -20.68
CA SER A 545 12.93 19.83 -20.40
C SER A 545 13.93 21.00 -20.45
N LYS A 546 14.22 21.58 -19.29
CA LYS A 546 15.42 22.39 -19.08
C LYS A 546 16.10 21.92 -17.82
#